data_AF-A0AAF0QPA5-F1
#
_entry.id   AF-A0AAF0QPA5-F1
#
_cell.length_a   1.000
_cell.length_b   1.000
_cell.length_c   1.000
_cell.angle_alpha   90.00
_cell.angle_beta   90.00
_cell.angle_gamma   90.00
#
_symmetry.space_group_name_H-M   'P 1'
#
loop_
_entity.id
_entity.type
_entity.pdbx_description
1 polymer ?
#
loop_
_entity_poly.entity_id
_entity_poly.type
_entity_poly.pdbx_seq_one_letter_code
_entity_poly.pdbx_strand_id
1 'polypeptide(L)'
;MQTGKDVLWWKGNSRGEFKVNSTYKLMDQTNPQTYCWPWKQIWRSRIPHKISCFIWLLAKEAAPTQDNLKKRGITLCSSCFLCGEALETGNHLYTLQLWMIFLNLKSISWTMPRKVSEALKSWEAAWVNAKDRNKWRIIPASI
;
A
#
# COMPACT_ATOMS: atom_id res chain seq x y z
N MET A 1 6.19 42.36 -34.69
CA MET A 1 6.08 40.90 -34.54
C MET A 1 7.44 40.39 -34.10
N GLN A 2 7.58 39.71 -32.96
CA GLN A 2 8.87 39.14 -32.58
C GLN A 2 9.18 37.98 -33.53
N THR A 3 10.15 38.17 -34.42
CA THR A 3 10.65 37.16 -35.34
C THR A 3 11.65 36.27 -34.60
N GLY A 4 11.16 35.16 -34.05
CA GLY A 4 11.99 34.16 -33.37
C GLY A 4 11.44 32.76 -33.63
N LYS A 5 12.33 31.75 -33.69
CA LYS A 5 11.91 30.34 -33.79
C LYS A 5 11.20 29.93 -32.50
N ASP A 6 10.06 29.26 -32.63
CA ASP A 6 9.37 28.65 -31.50
C ASP A 6 10.27 27.62 -30.80
N VAL A 7 10.30 27.68 -29.47
CA VAL A 7 11.07 26.76 -28.62
C VAL A 7 10.16 26.09 -27.60
N LEU A 8 10.36 24.78 -27.39
CA LEU A 8 9.67 24.05 -26.34
C LEU A 8 10.19 24.50 -24.97
N TRP A 9 9.29 25.02 -24.13
CA TRP A 9 9.62 25.49 -22.80
C TRP A 9 8.88 24.69 -21.72
N TRP A 10 9.63 23.96 -20.89
CA TRP A 10 9.08 23.21 -19.77
C TRP A 10 8.78 24.12 -18.57
N LYS A 11 7.53 24.15 -18.13
CA LYS A 11 7.08 24.97 -16.99
C LYS A 11 7.52 24.44 -15.61
N GLY A 12 8.04 23.21 -15.52
CA GLY A 12 8.39 22.58 -14.25
C GLY A 12 9.75 23.00 -13.67
N ASN A 13 10.50 23.89 -14.32
CA ASN A 13 11.65 24.57 -13.72
C ASN A 13 11.89 25.94 -14.38
N SER A 14 12.72 26.77 -13.73
CA SER A 14 13.07 28.12 -14.19
C SER A 14 13.98 28.14 -15.42
N ARG A 15 14.52 26.99 -15.85
CA ARG A 15 15.43 26.88 -17.00
C ARG A 15 14.73 26.46 -18.29
N GLY A 16 13.44 26.14 -18.24
CA GLY A 16 12.69 25.66 -19.42
C GLY A 16 13.08 24.25 -19.90
N GLU A 17 13.99 23.57 -19.21
CA GLU A 17 14.52 22.27 -19.60
C GLU A 17 13.63 21.13 -19.10
N PHE A 18 13.22 20.21 -19.97
CA PHE A 18 12.53 19.01 -19.51
C PHE A 18 13.52 18.05 -18.83
N LYS A 19 13.23 17.66 -17.58
CA LYS A 19 13.97 16.62 -16.86
C LYS A 19 13.00 15.65 -16.20
N VAL A 20 13.11 14.37 -16.56
CA VAL A 20 12.28 13.28 -16.05
C VAL A 20 12.14 13.30 -14.52
N ASN A 21 13.26 13.42 -13.80
CA ASN A 21 13.26 13.49 -12.33
C ASN A 21 12.45 14.69 -11.78
N SER A 22 12.59 15.88 -12.39
CA SER A 22 11.84 17.07 -11.96
C SER A 22 10.34 16.93 -12.24
N THR A 23 9.98 16.31 -13.35
CA THR A 23 8.60 16.04 -13.73
C THR A 23 7.92 15.09 -12.74
N TYR A 24 8.58 13.98 -12.38
CA TYR A 24 8.05 13.06 -11.37
C TYR A 24 7.89 13.72 -9.99
N LYS A 25 8.85 14.56 -9.57
CA LYS A 25 8.73 15.31 -8.31
C LYS A 25 7.55 16.28 -8.31
N LEU A 26 7.33 16.99 -9.42
CA LEU A 26 6.18 17.89 -9.57
C LEU A 26 4.86 17.10 -9.53
N MET A 27 4.78 15.98 -10.25
CA MET A 27 3.61 15.10 -10.24
C MET A 27 3.30 14.57 -8.83
N ASP A 28 4.33 14.16 -8.09
CA ASP A 28 4.18 13.63 -6.73
C ASP A 28 3.72 14.71 -5.74
N GLN A 29 4.16 15.96 -5.91
CA GLN A 29 3.68 17.11 -5.11
C GLN A 29 2.22 17.47 -5.42
N THR A 30 1.79 17.34 -6.67
CA THR A 30 0.42 17.63 -7.10
C THR A 30 -0.58 16.51 -6.78
N ASN A 31 -0.10 15.33 -6.37
CA ASN A 31 -0.94 14.19 -6.03
C ASN A 31 -0.74 13.79 -4.56
N PRO A 32 -1.55 14.32 -3.62
CA PRO A 32 -1.45 13.97 -2.20
C PRO A 32 -1.57 12.46 -1.93
N GLN A 33 -2.24 11.72 -2.84
CA GLN A 33 -2.46 10.28 -2.74
C GLN A 33 -1.16 9.47 -2.88
N THR A 34 -0.18 9.93 -3.69
CA THR A 34 1.11 9.24 -3.87
C THR A 34 2.04 9.46 -2.68
N TYR A 35 2.06 10.67 -2.10
CA TYR A 35 2.83 10.93 -0.87
C TYR A 35 2.36 10.04 0.30
N CYS A 36 1.07 9.75 0.35
CA CYS A 36 0.48 8.97 1.43
C CYS A 36 0.51 7.44 1.19
N TRP A 37 1.11 6.91 0.13
CA TRP A 37 1.05 5.46 -0.17
C TRP A 37 2.19 4.68 0.53
N PRO A 38 1.94 3.49 1.15
CA PRO A 38 2.95 2.72 1.90
C PRO A 38 3.92 1.95 0.99
N TRP A 39 4.50 2.62 -0.02
CA TRP A 39 5.37 1.98 -1.01
C TRP A 39 6.64 1.40 -0.39
N LYS A 40 7.17 2.02 0.68
CA LYS A 40 8.38 1.55 1.35
C LYS A 40 8.14 0.19 2.02
N GLN A 41 6.96 -0.03 2.59
CA GLN A 41 6.59 -1.26 3.27
C GLN A 41 6.45 -2.40 2.26
N ILE A 42 5.92 -2.08 1.08
CA ILE A 42 5.69 -3.04 0.00
C ILE A 42 7.02 -3.43 -0.68
N TRP A 43 7.83 -2.44 -1.07
CA TRP A 43 8.95 -2.65 -2.01
C TRP A 43 10.34 -2.58 -1.38
N ARG A 44 10.49 -1.95 -0.20
CA ARG A 44 11.80 -1.83 0.48
C ARG A 44 11.93 -2.80 1.67
N SER A 45 11.04 -3.77 1.78
CA SER A 45 11.13 -4.88 2.73
C SER A 45 12.02 -5.99 2.14
N ARG A 46 12.77 -6.70 3.00
CA ARG A 46 13.61 -7.83 2.58
C ARG A 46 12.77 -9.11 2.49
N ILE A 47 11.79 -9.11 1.60
CA ILE A 47 10.86 -10.23 1.40
C ILE A 47 10.90 -10.71 -0.05
N PRO A 48 10.51 -11.96 -0.33
CA PRO A 48 10.35 -12.44 -1.69
C PRO A 48 9.39 -11.55 -2.49
N HIS A 49 9.75 -11.27 -3.75
CA HIS A 49 8.98 -10.38 -4.63
C HIS A 49 7.50 -10.79 -4.78
N LYS A 50 7.22 -12.10 -4.79
CA LYS A 50 5.85 -12.64 -4.81
C LYS A 50 5.01 -12.12 -3.64
N ILE A 51 5.60 -12.01 -2.45
CA ILE A 51 4.92 -11.50 -1.26
C ILE A 51 4.71 -9.99 -1.38
N SER A 52 5.70 -9.23 -1.84
CA SER A 52 5.53 -7.80 -2.14
C SER A 52 4.38 -7.53 -3.11
N CYS A 53 4.28 -8.32 -4.19
CA CYS A 53 3.16 -8.22 -5.13
C CYS A 53 1.81 -8.50 -4.47
N PHE A 54 1.74 -9.51 -3.60
CA PHE A 54 0.51 -9.85 -2.89
C PHE A 54 0.08 -8.74 -1.93
N ILE A 55 1.00 -8.18 -1.15
CA ILE A 55 0.73 -7.05 -0.25
C ILE A 55 0.31 -5.81 -1.04
N TRP A 56 0.92 -5.57 -2.20
CA TRP A 56 0.51 -4.49 -3.09
C TRP A 56 -0.93 -4.67 -3.57
N LEU A 57 -1.31 -5.88 -3.98
CA LEU A 57 -2.69 -6.21 -4.35
C LEU A 57 -3.66 -6.05 -3.17
N LEU A 58 -3.27 -6.47 -1.97
CA LEU A 58 -4.07 -6.28 -0.76
C LEU A 58 -4.28 -4.80 -0.43
N ALA A 59 -3.20 -4.01 -0.45
CA ALA A 59 -3.26 -2.57 -0.21
C ALA A 59 -4.15 -1.84 -1.24
N LYS A 60 -4.19 -2.35 -2.47
CA LYS A 60 -5.04 -1.88 -3.58
C LYS A 60 -6.46 -2.46 -3.55
N GLU A 61 -6.79 -3.29 -2.57
CA GLU A 61 -8.08 -4.02 -2.50
C GLU A 61 -8.37 -4.81 -3.78
N ALA A 62 -7.32 -5.34 -4.43
CA ALA A 62 -7.36 -6.04 -5.72
C ALA A 62 -6.90 -7.51 -5.62
N ALA A 63 -6.59 -7.99 -4.42
CA ALA A 63 -6.26 -9.38 -4.15
C ALA A 63 -7.44 -10.30 -4.52
N PRO A 64 -7.19 -11.58 -4.87
CA PRO A 64 -8.23 -12.52 -5.31
C PRO A 64 -9.08 -13.04 -4.14
N THR A 65 -9.73 -12.14 -3.39
CA THR A 65 -10.74 -12.49 -2.39
C THR A 65 -12.07 -12.76 -3.06
N GLN A 66 -12.96 -13.49 -2.38
CA GLN A 66 -14.29 -13.82 -2.93
C GLN A 66 -15.05 -12.58 -3.40
N ASP A 67 -15.02 -11.47 -2.65
CA ASP A 67 -15.64 -10.19 -3.08
C ASP A 67 -15.09 -9.66 -4.42
N ASN A 68 -13.78 -9.73 -4.63
CA ASN A 68 -13.16 -9.29 -5.88
C ASN A 68 -13.39 -10.26 -7.04
N LEU A 69 -13.50 -11.55 -6.76
CA LEU A 69 -13.89 -12.55 -7.75
C LEU A 69 -15.35 -12.35 -8.18
N LYS A 70 -16.25 -12.01 -7.24
CA LYS A 70 -17.65 -11.64 -7.56
C LYS A 70 -17.74 -10.40 -8.43
N LYS A 71 -16.98 -9.35 -8.12
CA LYS A 71 -16.88 -8.15 -8.97
C LYS A 71 -16.42 -8.44 -10.40
N ARG A 72 -15.73 -9.58 -10.61
CA ARG A 72 -15.28 -10.06 -11.93
C ARG A 72 -16.24 -11.08 -12.56
N GLY A 73 -17.43 -11.29 -11.99
CA GLY A 73 -18.45 -12.20 -12.52
C GLY A 73 -18.29 -13.66 -12.10
N ILE A 74 -17.43 -13.98 -11.12
CA ILE A 74 -17.27 -15.35 -10.62
C ILE A 74 -18.18 -15.56 -9.40
N THR A 75 -19.12 -16.49 -9.52
CA THR A 75 -20.09 -16.80 -8.46
C THR A 75 -19.46 -17.70 -7.39
N LEU A 76 -19.35 -17.20 -6.16
CA LEU A 76 -18.85 -17.93 -4.99
C LEU A 76 -19.78 -17.70 -3.79
N CYS A 77 -19.77 -18.63 -2.83
CA CYS A 77 -20.36 -18.38 -1.51
C CYS A 77 -19.56 -17.25 -0.86
N SER A 78 -20.21 -16.17 -0.40
CA SER A 78 -19.53 -14.92 0.02
C SER A 78 -19.00 -14.94 1.45
N SER A 79 -19.27 -15.98 2.21
CA SER A 79 -18.94 -16.03 3.63
C SER A 79 -17.44 -16.23 3.84
N CYS A 80 -16.85 -15.40 4.70
CA CYS A 80 -15.47 -15.56 5.15
C CYS A 80 -15.29 -16.87 5.90
N PHE A 81 -14.32 -17.68 5.48
CA PHE A 81 -14.03 -18.98 6.07
C PHE A 81 -13.55 -18.90 7.53
N LEU A 82 -12.91 -17.79 7.93
CA LEU A 82 -12.31 -17.66 9.26
C LEU A 82 -13.29 -17.17 10.33
N CYS A 83 -14.31 -16.36 10.00
CA CYS A 83 -15.32 -15.94 10.99
C CYS A 83 -16.68 -16.59 10.78
N GLY A 84 -16.99 -17.12 9.60
CA GLY A 84 -18.28 -17.70 9.27
C GLY A 84 -19.45 -16.70 9.12
N GLU A 85 -19.30 -15.45 9.56
CA GLU A 85 -20.43 -14.50 9.68
C GLU A 85 -20.42 -13.35 8.67
N ALA A 86 -19.24 -12.89 8.23
CA ALA A 86 -19.11 -11.71 7.39
C ALA A 86 -18.68 -12.05 5.95
N LEU A 87 -18.90 -11.12 5.02
CA LEU A 87 -18.40 -11.20 3.65
C LEU A 87 -16.87 -11.25 3.63
N GLU A 88 -16.29 -12.19 2.88
CA GLU A 88 -14.85 -12.24 2.69
C GLU A 88 -14.35 -11.08 1.82
N THR A 89 -13.73 -10.10 2.47
CA THR A 89 -13.02 -9.00 1.81
C THR A 89 -11.53 -9.05 2.14
N GLY A 90 -10.68 -8.49 1.28
CA GLY A 90 -9.23 -8.43 1.55
C GLY A 90 -8.90 -7.74 2.87
N ASN A 91 -9.65 -6.70 3.23
CA ASN A 91 -9.53 -6.05 4.53
C ASN A 91 -9.99 -6.97 5.66
N HIS A 92 -11.18 -7.57 5.57
CA HIS A 92 -11.70 -8.44 6.63
C HIS A 92 -10.80 -9.65 6.91
N LEU A 93 -10.34 -10.34 5.86
CA LEU A 93 -9.46 -11.50 5.97
C LEU A 93 -8.08 -11.11 6.53
N TYR A 94 -7.48 -10.08 5.96
CA TYR A 94 -6.10 -9.72 6.25
C TYR A 94 -5.97 -8.85 7.51
N THR A 95 -6.69 -7.72 7.59
CA THR A 95 -6.52 -6.79 8.71
C THR A 95 -7.20 -7.25 9.99
N LEU A 96 -8.38 -7.86 9.92
CA LEU A 96 -9.13 -8.19 11.13
C LEU A 96 -8.81 -9.58 11.67
N GLN A 97 -8.54 -10.58 10.82
CA GLN A 97 -8.39 -11.94 11.32
C GLN A 97 -6.94 -12.30 11.57
N LEU A 98 -6.13 -12.38 10.52
CA LEU A 98 -4.73 -12.81 10.63
C LEU A 98 -3.91 -11.87 11.52
N TRP A 99 -4.09 -10.57 11.32
CA TRP A 99 -3.39 -9.55 12.11
C TRP A 99 -3.83 -9.51 13.58
N MET A 100 -5.13 -9.59 13.88
CA MET A 100 -5.57 -9.61 15.29
C MET A 100 -5.08 -10.88 16.00
N ILE A 101 -5.08 -12.04 15.34
CA ILE A 101 -4.50 -13.27 15.89
C ILE A 101 -3.02 -13.05 16.26
N PHE A 102 -2.21 -12.53 15.32
CA PHE A 102 -0.79 -12.25 15.58
C PHE A 102 -0.58 -11.24 16.73
N LEU A 103 -1.31 -10.13 16.72
CA LEU A 103 -1.19 -9.07 17.72
C LEU A 103 -1.56 -9.58 19.12
N ASN A 104 -2.62 -10.38 19.22
CA ASN A 104 -3.01 -11.03 20.47
C ASN A 104 -1.92 -12.00 20.96
N LEU A 105 -1.37 -12.84 20.07
CA LEU A 105 -0.27 -13.76 20.39
C LEU A 105 1.00 -13.03 20.86
N LYS A 106 1.23 -11.81 20.40
CA LYS A 106 2.37 -10.97 20.80
C LYS A 106 2.04 -9.96 21.89
N SER A 107 0.81 -9.96 22.40
CA SER A 107 0.32 -9.01 23.41
C SER A 107 0.56 -7.54 23.04
N ILE A 108 0.46 -7.22 21.74
CA ILE A 108 0.63 -5.86 21.22
C ILE A 108 -0.74 -5.16 21.24
N SER A 109 -0.86 -4.10 22.04
CA SER A 109 -2.05 -3.24 22.01
C SER A 109 -2.06 -2.41 20.72
N TRP A 110 -3.03 -2.69 19.84
CA TRP A 110 -3.10 -2.09 18.51
C TRP A 110 -4.54 -1.89 18.06
N THR A 111 -4.89 -0.68 17.66
CA THR A 111 -6.19 -0.39 17.04
C THR A 111 -6.08 -0.59 15.54
N MET A 112 -6.75 -1.61 15.02
CA MET A 112 -6.60 -1.96 13.61
C MET A 112 -7.32 -0.99 12.68
N PRO A 113 -6.64 -0.42 11.66
CA PRO A 113 -7.28 0.38 10.63
C PRO A 113 -8.18 -0.45 9.71
N ARG A 114 -9.14 0.20 9.04
CA ARG A 114 -10.08 -0.49 8.15
C ARG A 114 -9.42 -0.99 6.86
N LYS A 115 -8.34 -0.34 6.41
CA LYS A 115 -7.65 -0.68 5.15
C LYS A 115 -6.26 -1.23 5.41
N VAL A 116 -5.85 -2.21 4.60
CA VAL A 116 -4.47 -2.74 4.61
C VAL A 116 -3.44 -1.61 4.39
N SER A 117 -3.74 -0.67 3.50
CA SER A 117 -2.84 0.46 3.22
C SER A 117 -2.64 1.39 4.43
N GLU A 118 -3.66 1.56 5.27
CA GLU A 118 -3.56 2.31 6.52
C GLU A 118 -2.82 1.50 7.58
N ALA A 119 -3.09 0.20 7.69
CA ALA A 119 -2.37 -0.70 8.60
C ALA A 119 -0.86 -0.70 8.33
N LEU A 120 -0.43 -0.80 7.07
CA LEU A 120 0.99 -0.73 6.69
C LEU A 120 1.64 0.61 7.06
N LYS A 121 0.90 1.72 6.92
CA LYS A 121 1.39 3.06 7.32
C LYS A 121 1.53 3.17 8.81
N SER A 122 0.47 2.87 9.54
CA SER A 122 0.46 2.93 10.99
C SER A 122 1.55 2.04 11.56
N TRP A 123 1.78 0.84 11.01
CA TRP A 123 2.84 -0.06 11.45
C TRP A 123 4.25 0.55 11.34
N GLU A 124 4.53 1.35 10.30
CA GLU A 124 5.81 2.06 10.20
C GLU A 124 5.95 3.13 11.28
N ALA A 125 4.87 3.82 11.64
CA ALA A 125 4.85 4.82 12.70
C ALA A 125 4.87 4.22 14.12
N ALA A 126 4.34 3.01 14.29
CA ALA A 126 4.14 2.35 15.58
C ALA A 126 5.44 2.02 16.32
N TRP A 127 6.55 1.87 15.59
CA TRP A 127 7.80 1.38 16.18
C TRP A 127 9.01 2.02 15.51
N VAL A 128 9.06 3.34 15.56
CA VAL A 128 10.16 4.17 15.04
C VAL A 128 11.50 3.88 15.73
N ASN A 129 11.49 3.28 16.93
CA ASN A 129 12.67 3.05 17.78
C ASN A 129 13.16 1.58 17.82
N ALA A 130 12.75 0.72 16.89
CA ALA A 130 13.25 -0.66 16.83
C ALA A 130 14.77 -0.65 16.58
N LYS A 131 15.55 -1.29 17.47
CA LYS A 131 16.97 -1.58 17.24
C LYS A 131 17.22 -2.28 15.89
N ASP A 132 16.23 -3.03 15.39
CA ASP A 132 16.28 -3.72 14.09
C ASP A 132 15.10 -3.32 13.18
N ARG A 133 15.27 -2.18 12.51
CA ARG A 133 14.30 -1.64 11.54
C ARG A 133 14.02 -2.59 10.38
N ASN A 134 14.96 -3.49 10.04
CA ASN A 134 14.79 -4.41 8.91
C ASN A 134 13.81 -5.53 9.26
N LYS A 135 13.93 -6.11 10.46
CA LYS A 135 12.97 -7.13 10.95
C LYS A 135 11.57 -6.56 11.10
N TRP A 136 11.46 -5.35 11.65
CA TRP A 136 10.16 -4.69 11.84
C TRP A 136 9.36 -4.53 10.55
N ARG A 137 10.04 -4.29 9.42
CA ARG A 137 9.43 -4.09 8.10
C ARG A 137 9.02 -5.40 7.41
N ILE A 138 9.43 -6.54 7.93
CA ILE A 138 9.07 -7.86 7.41
C ILE A 138 7.80 -8.37 8.09
N ILE A 139 7.54 -7.98 9.35
CA ILE A 139 6.40 -8.47 10.14
C ILE A 139 5.05 -8.33 9.40
N PRO A 140 4.74 -7.17 8.77
CA PRO A 140 3.50 -7.01 8.01
C PRO A 140 3.35 -7.93 6.82
N ALA A 141 4.43 -8.57 6.37
CA ALA A 141 4.46 -9.44 5.21
C ALA A 141 4.49 -10.93 5.58
N SER A 142 4.72 -11.24 6.85
CA SER A 142 4.82 -12.59 7.39
C SER A 142 3.55 -13.08 8.11
N ILE A 143 2.52 -12.22 8.14
CA ILE A 143 1.16 -12.50 8.62
C ILE A 143 0.26 -12.54 7.38
#